data_AF-A0A8C0GG01-F1
#
_entry.id   AF-A0A8C0GG01-F1
#
_cell.length_a   1.000
_cell.length_b   1.000
_cell.length_c   1.000
_cell.angle_alpha   90.00
_cell.angle_beta   90.00
_cell.angle_gamma   90.00
#
_symmetry.space_group_name_H-M   'P 1'
#
loop_
_entity.id
_entity.type
_entity.pdbx_description
1 polymer ?
#
loop_
_entity_poly.entity_id
_entity_poly.type
_entity_poly.pdbx_seq_one_letter_code
_entity_poly.pdbx_strand_id
1 'polypeptide(L)'
;VKMAAPIGSKPAPLGAPSKPAGPELDFRSGARTEELNKLIQEFTKHDQREYDDQRALEIHTAKDFIFSMLGMVQKLDQKLPVANEYLLLSGGVREGVVDLDLDELNVYARGTDYDMDFTLLVPALKLHDRNQPVTLDMRHSALCHSWLSLRLFDEGTISKWKDCCTIVDHINGATNYFFSPTKVADWFYDSISIVLSEIQKKPQRGMPKVEKVEKNGTIISIILGVGSSRMLYDIVPVVSFKGWPAVAQSWLMENHFWDGKITEEEVISGFYLVPACSYKGKKDNEWRLSFARSEVQLKKCISSSLMQAYQACKAIIIKLLSRPKAISPYHLRSMMLWACDRLPANYLAQEDYAAHFLLGLIDDLQHCLVNKMCPNYFIPQCNMLEHLSEETVMLHARKLSSVRSDPAEHLRTAIEHVKAANRLTLELQRRGSTSSIPSPQSDGGDSNQPDDRLAKKLQQLVTENPGKSISVFINPDDVTRPHFRIDDKFF
;
A
#
# COMPACT_ATOMS: atom_id res chain seq x y z
N VAL A 1 -24.07 60.94 -41.95
CA VAL A 1 -23.22 59.97 -42.67
C VAL A 1 -22.48 59.14 -41.64
N LYS A 2 -22.93 57.89 -41.42
CA LYS A 2 -22.29 56.92 -40.52
C LYS A 2 -21.03 56.39 -41.23
N MET A 3 -19.85 56.56 -40.63
CA MET A 3 -18.63 55.90 -41.11
C MET A 3 -18.40 54.60 -40.33
N ALA A 4 -18.18 53.52 -41.08
CA ALA A 4 -18.06 52.15 -40.63
C ALA A 4 -16.71 51.87 -39.96
N ALA A 5 -16.74 50.98 -38.95
CA ALA A 5 -15.55 50.44 -38.30
C ALA A 5 -14.84 49.40 -39.22
N PRO A 6 -13.50 49.27 -39.14
CA PRO A 6 -12.78 48.26 -39.89
C PRO A 6 -12.90 46.88 -39.23
N ILE A 7 -13.06 45.86 -40.07
CA ILE A 7 -13.19 44.45 -39.72
C ILE A 7 -11.82 43.94 -39.22
N GLY A 8 -11.73 43.61 -37.94
CA GLY A 8 -10.57 42.94 -37.35
C GLY A 8 -10.45 41.50 -37.85
N SER A 9 -9.30 41.18 -38.42
CA SER A 9 -8.88 39.84 -38.84
C SER A 9 -8.86 38.86 -37.66
N LYS A 10 -9.49 37.69 -37.81
CA LYS A 10 -9.37 36.56 -36.87
C LYS A 10 -7.90 36.17 -36.68
N PRO A 11 -7.42 35.92 -35.45
CA PRO A 11 -6.11 35.32 -35.26
C PRO A 11 -6.14 33.86 -35.75
N ALA A 12 -5.11 33.47 -36.48
CA ALA A 12 -4.88 32.10 -36.93
C ALA A 12 -4.72 31.15 -35.73
N PRO A 13 -5.05 29.84 -35.86
CA PRO A 13 -4.77 28.88 -34.81
C PRO A 13 -3.26 28.76 -34.66
N LEU A 14 -2.75 28.97 -33.43
CA LEU A 14 -1.39 28.62 -33.06
C LEU A 14 -1.19 27.14 -33.36
N GLY A 15 -0.32 26.84 -34.34
CA GLY A 15 0.00 25.50 -34.76
C GLY A 15 0.51 24.66 -33.58
N ALA A 16 0.03 23.42 -33.52
CA ALA A 16 0.59 22.41 -32.63
C ALA A 16 2.12 22.34 -32.82
N PRO A 17 2.92 22.22 -31.76
CA PRO A 17 4.35 22.04 -31.91
C PRO A 17 4.61 20.76 -32.73
N SER A 18 5.28 20.93 -33.87
CA SER A 18 5.70 19.81 -34.72
C SER A 18 6.62 18.90 -33.90
N LYS A 19 6.19 17.66 -33.62
CA LYS A 19 7.07 16.63 -33.03
C LYS A 19 8.34 16.55 -33.90
N PRO A 20 9.55 16.58 -33.31
CA PRO A 20 10.80 16.56 -34.07
C PRO A 20 10.86 15.31 -34.95
N ALA A 21 11.44 15.44 -36.16
CA ALA A 21 11.44 14.39 -37.18
C ALA A 21 12.39 13.20 -36.87
N GLY A 22 13.14 13.24 -35.76
CA GLY A 22 14.06 12.20 -35.32
C GLY A 22 13.51 11.41 -34.13
N PRO A 23 14.04 10.20 -33.86
CA PRO A 23 13.66 9.44 -32.67
C PRO A 23 14.03 10.25 -31.42
N GLU A 24 13.10 10.34 -30.47
CA GLU A 24 13.39 10.94 -29.17
C GLU A 24 14.30 10.01 -28.36
N LEU A 25 15.46 10.52 -27.97
CA LEU A 25 16.50 9.79 -27.24
C LEU A 25 16.68 10.40 -25.85
N ASP A 26 16.85 9.55 -24.84
CA ASP A 26 17.41 9.97 -23.57
C ASP A 26 18.89 10.29 -23.74
N PHE A 27 19.30 11.50 -23.36
CA PHE A 27 20.68 11.96 -23.54
C PHE A 27 21.68 11.12 -22.74
N ARG A 28 21.30 10.65 -21.55
CA ARG A 28 22.23 9.97 -20.62
C ARG A 28 22.52 8.52 -21.04
N SER A 29 21.50 7.78 -21.45
CA SER A 29 21.64 6.37 -21.83
C SER A 29 21.73 6.14 -23.34
N GLY A 30 21.31 7.11 -24.16
CA GLY A 30 21.10 6.91 -25.60
C GLY A 30 19.89 6.02 -25.93
N ALA A 31 19.07 5.64 -24.95
CA ALA A 31 17.88 4.83 -25.17
C ALA A 31 16.79 5.63 -25.90
N ARG A 32 16.05 4.96 -26.80
CA ARG A 32 14.88 5.55 -27.45
C ARG A 32 13.72 5.60 -26.48
N THR A 33 13.11 6.78 -26.31
CA THR A 33 11.94 6.98 -25.44
C THR A 33 10.79 6.03 -25.82
N GLU A 34 10.56 5.83 -27.12
CA GLU A 34 9.54 4.91 -27.63
C GLU A 34 9.80 3.45 -27.22
N GLU A 35 11.06 3.02 -27.21
CA GLU A 35 11.45 1.67 -26.79
C GLU A 35 11.21 1.47 -25.30
N LEU A 36 11.61 2.46 -24.48
CA LEU A 36 11.36 2.42 -23.04
C LEU A 36 9.85 2.37 -22.72
N ASN A 37 9.03 3.17 -23.41
CA ASN A 37 7.58 3.13 -23.26
C ASN A 37 7.01 1.74 -23.59
N LYS A 38 7.47 1.10 -24.68
CA LYS A 38 7.05 -0.26 -25.04
C LYS A 38 7.42 -1.28 -23.96
N LEU A 39 8.63 -1.20 -23.43
CA LEU A 39 9.08 -2.09 -22.34
C LEU A 39 8.27 -1.87 -21.06
N ILE A 40 7.97 -0.62 -20.70
CA ILE A 40 7.13 -0.31 -19.53
C ILE A 40 5.70 -0.86 -19.72
N GLN A 41 5.14 -0.74 -20.93
CA GLN A 41 3.83 -1.32 -21.25
C GLN A 41 3.86 -2.86 -21.20
N GLU A 42 4.90 -3.51 -21.71
CA GLU A 42 5.07 -4.97 -21.61
C GLU A 42 5.20 -5.40 -20.14
N PHE A 43 6.03 -4.71 -19.36
CA PHE A 43 6.14 -4.93 -17.92
C PHE A 43 4.78 -4.82 -17.24
N THR A 44 4.05 -3.74 -17.51
CA THR A 44 2.72 -3.48 -16.95
C THR A 44 1.75 -4.61 -17.26
N LYS A 45 1.72 -5.11 -18.50
CA LYS A 45 0.84 -6.24 -18.88
C LYS A 45 1.11 -7.52 -18.10
N HIS A 46 2.39 -7.77 -17.77
CA HIS A 46 2.76 -8.96 -17.00
C HIS A 46 2.60 -8.78 -15.49
N ASP A 47 2.81 -7.56 -14.98
CA ASP A 47 2.68 -7.27 -13.56
C ASP A 47 1.22 -7.09 -13.12
N GLN A 48 0.40 -6.50 -14.00
CA GLN A 48 -1.04 -6.36 -13.81
C GLN A 48 -1.67 -7.72 -13.51
N ARG A 49 -2.42 -7.74 -12.42
CA ARG A 49 -3.19 -8.91 -11.99
C ARG A 49 -4.46 -8.94 -12.83
N GLU A 50 -4.66 -9.99 -13.63
CA GLU A 50 -5.98 -10.22 -14.22
C GLU A 50 -6.96 -10.54 -13.08
N TYR A 51 -8.03 -9.77 -12.98
CA TYR A 51 -9.09 -9.98 -12.00
C TYR A 51 -10.32 -10.48 -12.73
N ASP A 52 -10.37 -11.79 -12.93
CA ASP A 52 -11.61 -12.43 -13.36
C ASP A 52 -12.62 -12.49 -12.19
N ASP A 53 -13.87 -12.78 -12.52
CA ASP A 53 -14.98 -12.86 -11.56
C ASP A 53 -14.71 -13.88 -10.45
N GLN A 54 -14.01 -14.97 -10.79
CA GLN A 54 -13.63 -16.01 -9.84
C GLN A 54 -12.62 -15.49 -8.81
N ARG A 55 -11.56 -14.79 -9.24
CA ARG A 55 -10.57 -14.19 -8.35
C ARG A 55 -11.19 -13.09 -7.48
N ALA A 56 -12.11 -12.29 -8.03
CA ALA A 56 -12.86 -11.31 -7.26
C ALA A 56 -13.67 -11.97 -6.12
N LEU A 57 -14.34 -13.09 -6.40
CA LEU A 57 -15.06 -13.87 -5.38
C LEU A 57 -14.12 -14.47 -4.32
N GLU A 58 -12.96 -15.00 -4.73
CA GLU A 58 -11.95 -15.53 -3.81
C GLU A 58 -11.44 -14.44 -2.85
N ILE A 59 -11.17 -13.22 -3.36
CA ILE A 59 -10.71 -12.08 -2.55
C ILE A 59 -11.78 -11.67 -1.55
N HIS A 60 -13.04 -11.60 -2.00
CA HIS A 60 -14.16 -11.29 -1.12
C HIS A 60 -14.27 -12.30 0.02
N THR A 61 -14.18 -13.60 -0.30
CA THR A 61 -14.25 -14.70 0.67
C THR A 61 -13.12 -14.63 1.69
N ALA A 62 -11.89 -14.32 1.25
CA ALA A 62 -10.74 -14.15 2.14
C ALA A 62 -10.92 -12.94 3.08
N LYS A 63 -11.36 -11.79 2.53
CA LYS A 63 -11.64 -10.57 3.29
C LYS A 63 -12.69 -10.82 4.37
N ASP A 64 -13.82 -11.44 4.03
CA ASP A 64 -14.90 -11.73 4.98
C ASP A 64 -14.44 -12.67 6.10
N PHE A 65 -13.61 -13.66 5.76
CA PHE A 65 -13.00 -14.54 6.75
C PHE A 65 -12.13 -13.76 7.74
N ILE A 66 -11.25 -12.87 7.26
CA ILE A 66 -10.41 -12.03 8.15
C ILE A 66 -11.29 -11.13 9.03
N PHE A 67 -12.33 -10.50 8.49
CA PHE A 67 -13.19 -9.61 9.28
C PHE A 67 -14.04 -10.37 10.30
N SER A 68 -14.53 -11.56 9.95
CA SER A 68 -15.22 -12.46 10.89
C SER A 68 -14.28 -12.90 12.02
N MET A 69 -13.03 -13.26 11.68
CA MET A 69 -11.98 -13.58 12.65
C MET A 69 -11.72 -12.43 13.60
N LEU A 70 -11.56 -11.20 13.10
CA LEU A 70 -11.37 -10.00 13.93
C LEU A 70 -12.59 -9.71 14.81
N GLY A 71 -13.81 -9.99 14.32
CA GLY A 71 -15.03 -9.92 15.13
C GLY A 71 -15.05 -10.94 16.27
N MET A 72 -14.44 -12.11 16.11
CA MET A 72 -14.25 -13.07 17.20
C MET A 72 -13.13 -12.67 18.16
N VAL A 73 -12.03 -12.10 17.65
CA VAL A 73 -10.97 -11.51 18.50
C VAL A 73 -11.54 -10.41 19.38
N GLN A 74 -12.38 -9.53 18.83
CA GLN A 74 -13.07 -8.50 19.61
C GLN A 74 -13.92 -9.09 20.75
N LYS A 75 -14.57 -10.24 20.53
CA LYS A 75 -15.40 -10.92 21.54
C LYS A 75 -14.61 -11.65 22.61
N LEU A 76 -13.34 -11.97 22.36
CA LEU A 76 -12.49 -12.74 23.27
C LEU A 76 -12.27 -12.01 24.61
N ASP A 77 -11.86 -10.74 24.53
CA ASP A 77 -11.51 -9.94 25.71
C ASP A 77 -11.97 -8.48 25.64
N GLN A 78 -12.70 -8.09 24.58
CA GLN A 78 -13.25 -6.75 24.37
C GLN A 78 -12.20 -5.62 24.33
N LYS A 79 -10.94 -5.93 24.01
CA LYS A 79 -9.92 -4.90 23.81
C LYS A 79 -10.11 -4.11 22.52
N LEU A 80 -10.39 -4.77 21.40
CA LEU A 80 -10.68 -4.09 20.13
C LEU A 80 -11.99 -3.27 20.23
N PRO A 81 -12.09 -2.13 19.52
CA PRO A 81 -13.34 -1.40 19.36
C PRO A 81 -14.46 -2.27 18.78
N VAL A 82 -15.69 -2.12 19.31
CA VAL A 82 -16.89 -2.83 18.82
C VAL A 82 -17.19 -2.43 17.37
N ALA A 83 -17.19 -1.13 17.09
CA ALA A 83 -17.29 -0.57 15.75
C ALA A 83 -15.90 -0.14 15.29
N ASN A 84 -15.20 -1.02 14.57
CA ASN A 84 -13.84 -0.78 14.12
C ASN A 84 -13.79 -0.35 12.65
N GLU A 85 -12.92 0.61 12.35
CA GLU A 85 -12.71 1.14 11.00
C GLU A 85 -11.40 0.61 10.44
N TYR A 86 -11.47 -0.58 9.85
CA TYR A 86 -10.32 -1.20 9.21
C TYR A 86 -9.94 -0.46 7.92
N LEU A 87 -8.64 -0.32 7.69
CA LEU A 87 -8.11 0.11 6.40
C LEU A 87 -7.42 -1.07 5.73
N LEU A 88 -8.08 -1.63 4.72
CA LEU A 88 -7.54 -2.70 3.88
C LEU A 88 -6.90 -2.09 2.64
N LEU A 89 -5.60 -2.30 2.49
CA LEU A 89 -4.80 -1.80 1.38
C LEU A 89 -4.38 -2.98 0.50
N SER A 90 -4.45 -2.79 -0.81
CA SER A 90 -3.93 -3.76 -1.77
C SER A 90 -2.41 -3.59 -1.90
N GLY A 91 -1.71 -4.72 -1.82
CA GLY A 91 -0.25 -4.80 -1.65
C GLY A 91 0.17 -5.02 -0.19
N GLY A 92 1.23 -5.81 0.00
CA GLY A 92 1.80 -6.10 1.31
C GLY A 92 2.73 -4.99 1.80
N VAL A 93 3.13 -5.09 3.08
CA VAL A 93 4.08 -4.13 3.68
C VAL A 93 5.44 -4.15 2.96
N ARG A 94 5.79 -5.31 2.39
CA ARG A 94 7.01 -5.54 1.59
C ARG A 94 7.04 -4.71 0.31
N GLU A 95 5.89 -4.28 -0.17
CA GLU A 95 5.73 -3.43 -1.36
C GLU A 95 5.73 -1.92 -1.02
N GLY A 96 6.00 -1.56 0.26
CA GLY A 96 6.03 -0.18 0.73
C GLY A 96 4.67 0.51 0.63
N VAL A 97 3.59 -0.23 0.88
CA VAL A 97 2.23 0.31 0.96
C VAL A 97 2.02 1.14 2.23
N VAL A 98 2.76 0.83 3.29
CA VAL A 98 2.83 1.58 4.54
C VAL A 98 4.29 1.65 4.96
N ASP A 99 4.73 2.79 5.50
CA ASP A 99 6.09 2.95 6.03
C ASP A 99 6.27 2.17 7.34
N LEU A 100 6.78 0.95 7.23
CA LEU A 100 7.01 0.02 8.33
C LEU A 100 8.43 -0.54 8.27
N ASP A 101 8.92 -0.99 9.42
CA ASP A 101 10.23 -1.64 9.50
C ASP A 101 10.18 -3.04 8.89
N LEU A 102 11.01 -3.28 7.88
CA LEU A 102 10.96 -4.51 7.07
C LEU A 102 12.07 -5.52 7.43
N ASP A 103 12.90 -5.24 8.44
CA ASP A 103 14.12 -6.02 8.71
C ASP A 103 13.84 -7.36 9.38
N GLU A 104 12.74 -7.45 10.13
CA GLU A 104 12.32 -8.67 10.85
C GLU A 104 11.33 -9.53 10.05
N LEU A 105 11.01 -9.14 8.80
CA LEU A 105 10.03 -9.83 7.98
C LEU A 105 10.60 -11.07 7.31
N ASN A 106 9.86 -12.18 7.41
CA ASN A 106 10.11 -13.37 6.61
C ASN A 106 10.10 -13.07 5.11
N VAL A 107 10.99 -13.75 4.40
CA VAL A 107 11.13 -13.65 2.94
C VAL A 107 10.01 -14.46 2.30
N TYR A 108 9.00 -13.76 1.81
CA TYR A 108 7.96 -14.34 0.96
C TYR A 108 8.13 -13.83 -0.46
N ALA A 109 8.00 -14.73 -1.42
CA ALA A 109 8.08 -14.45 -2.83
C ALA A 109 6.74 -14.68 -3.51
N ARG A 110 6.29 -13.66 -4.27
CA ARG A 110 5.12 -13.78 -5.15
C ARG A 110 5.29 -14.97 -6.09
N GLY A 111 4.20 -15.68 -6.28
CA GLY A 111 4.09 -16.92 -7.05
C GLY A 111 4.59 -18.16 -6.33
N THR A 112 5.56 -18.05 -5.43
CA THR A 112 6.02 -19.19 -4.62
C THR A 112 5.17 -19.36 -3.37
N ASP A 113 5.00 -18.29 -2.59
CA ASP A 113 4.33 -18.33 -1.28
C ASP A 113 2.89 -17.79 -1.35
N TYR A 114 2.67 -16.74 -2.14
CA TYR A 114 1.38 -16.09 -2.29
C TYR A 114 1.20 -15.59 -3.73
N ASP A 115 -0.06 -15.45 -4.15
CA ASP A 115 -0.41 -14.91 -5.46
C ASP A 115 -0.86 -13.45 -5.32
N MET A 116 -1.42 -13.11 -4.15
CA MET A 116 -1.94 -11.80 -3.81
C MET A 116 -1.55 -11.42 -2.39
N ASP A 117 -1.35 -10.13 -2.16
CA ASP A 117 -1.01 -9.57 -0.87
C ASP A 117 -1.82 -8.33 -0.51
N PHE A 118 -2.06 -8.17 0.78
CA PHE A 118 -2.83 -7.08 1.36
C PHE A 118 -2.22 -6.65 2.69
N THR A 119 -2.33 -5.37 3.00
CA THR A 119 -1.99 -4.81 4.32
C THR A 119 -3.28 -4.36 5.00
N LEU A 120 -3.53 -4.84 6.22
CA LEU A 120 -4.73 -4.51 6.99
C LEU A 120 -4.34 -3.74 8.25
N LEU A 121 -4.69 -2.46 8.34
CA LEU A 121 -4.54 -1.68 9.55
C LEU A 121 -5.75 -1.88 10.46
N VAL A 122 -5.50 -2.38 11.68
CA VAL A 122 -6.52 -2.70 12.67
C VAL A 122 -6.37 -1.77 13.87
N PRO A 123 -7.26 -0.77 14.04
CA PRO A 123 -7.22 0.09 15.21
C PRO A 123 -7.40 -0.69 16.51
N ALA A 124 -6.32 -0.80 17.29
CA ALA A 124 -6.35 -1.27 18.68
C ALA A 124 -6.96 -0.18 19.58
N LEU A 125 -6.65 1.09 19.28
CA LEU A 125 -7.27 2.26 19.88
C LEU A 125 -7.83 3.17 18.77
N LYS A 126 -9.08 3.61 18.92
CA LYS A 126 -9.72 4.62 18.08
C LYS A 126 -9.94 5.88 18.92
N LEU A 127 -9.30 6.97 18.55
CA LEU A 127 -9.28 8.21 19.34
C LEU A 127 -10.10 9.35 18.70
N HIS A 128 -10.96 9.02 17.73
CA HIS A 128 -11.68 9.99 16.89
C HIS A 128 -12.73 10.80 17.65
N ASP A 129 -13.44 10.14 18.57
CA ASP A 129 -14.60 10.71 19.26
C ASP A 129 -14.26 11.21 20.67
N ARG A 130 -12.96 11.29 20.99
CA ARG A 130 -12.50 11.82 22.26
C ARG A 130 -12.49 13.34 22.19
N ASN A 131 -13.33 13.98 23.01
CA ASN A 131 -13.26 15.43 23.26
C ASN A 131 -12.10 15.82 24.20
N GLN A 132 -11.16 14.91 24.43
CA GLN A 132 -10.01 15.08 25.32
C GLN A 132 -8.72 15.03 24.52
N PRO A 133 -7.72 15.86 24.86
CA PRO A 133 -6.45 15.88 24.16
C PRO A 133 -5.69 14.56 24.36
N VAL A 134 -5.06 14.09 23.29
CA VAL A 134 -4.14 12.95 23.34
C VAL A 134 -2.71 13.50 23.47
N THR A 135 -1.95 12.98 24.42
CA THR A 135 -0.54 13.37 24.57
C THR A 135 0.34 12.44 23.74
N LEU A 136 0.84 12.96 22.62
CA LEU A 136 1.95 12.40 21.86
C LEU A 136 3.24 12.98 22.42
N ASP A 137 4.06 12.15 23.08
CA ASP A 137 5.35 12.57 23.58
C ASP A 137 6.41 12.38 22.49
N MET A 138 6.90 13.47 21.95
CA MET A 138 7.94 13.48 20.90
C MET A 138 9.30 13.90 21.45
N ARG A 139 9.43 14.23 22.75
CA ARG A 139 10.65 14.78 23.34
C ARG A 139 11.84 13.83 23.28
N HIS A 140 11.54 12.53 23.25
CA HIS A 140 12.53 11.44 23.23
C HIS A 140 12.47 10.63 21.93
N SER A 141 11.78 11.14 20.90
CA SER A 141 11.54 10.43 19.66
C SER A 141 12.15 11.19 18.49
N ALA A 142 12.60 10.45 17.47
CA ALA A 142 12.96 11.07 16.20
C ALA A 142 11.74 11.76 15.57
N LEU A 143 11.98 12.64 14.59
CA LEU A 143 10.88 13.19 13.78
C LEU A 143 10.07 12.04 13.16
N CYS A 144 8.77 12.28 12.97
CA CYS A 144 7.79 11.26 12.56
C CYS A 144 7.51 10.14 13.60
N HIS A 145 8.14 10.16 14.78
CA HIS A 145 7.91 9.17 15.83
C HIS A 145 7.37 9.80 17.11
N SER A 146 6.65 9.02 17.92
CA SER A 146 6.15 9.47 19.22
C SER A 146 5.84 8.30 20.16
N TRP A 147 5.87 8.58 21.46
CA TRP A 147 5.28 7.71 22.47
C TRP A 147 3.85 8.14 22.76
N LEU A 148 2.94 7.17 22.94
CA LEU A 148 1.55 7.44 23.28
C LEU A 148 1.33 7.28 24.79
N SER A 149 1.15 8.39 25.51
CA SER A 149 0.85 8.36 26.94
C SER A 149 -0.63 8.13 27.18
N LEU A 150 -0.95 7.17 28.05
CA LEU A 150 -2.33 6.89 28.48
C LEU A 150 -2.75 7.68 29.72
N ARG A 151 -1.95 8.62 30.21
CA ARG A 151 -2.22 9.36 31.46
C ARG A 151 -3.53 10.15 31.49
N LEU A 152 -4.04 10.57 30.33
CA LEU A 152 -5.30 11.31 30.17
C LEU A 152 -6.46 10.41 29.76
N PHE A 153 -6.26 9.09 29.76
CA PHE A 153 -7.31 8.13 29.47
C PHE A 153 -8.09 7.79 30.74
N ASP A 154 -9.33 7.35 30.55
CA ASP A 154 -10.17 6.86 31.63
C ASP A 154 -9.58 5.58 32.25
N GLU A 155 -9.85 5.35 33.54
CA GLU A 155 -9.34 4.18 34.27
C GLU A 155 -9.73 2.85 33.61
N GLY A 156 -10.89 2.80 32.96
CA GLY A 156 -11.35 1.61 32.22
C GLY A 156 -10.42 1.27 31.06
N THR A 157 -10.04 2.27 30.26
CA THR A 157 -9.08 2.10 29.16
C THR A 157 -7.69 1.75 29.69
N ILE A 158 -7.22 2.41 30.75
CA ILE A 158 -5.92 2.09 31.36
C ILE A 158 -5.90 0.65 31.88
N SER A 159 -6.90 0.25 32.67
CA SER A 159 -7.00 -1.11 33.22
C SER A 159 -7.04 -2.18 32.13
N LYS A 160 -7.77 -1.90 31.04
CA LYS A 160 -7.86 -2.77 29.86
C LYS A 160 -6.53 -2.95 29.13
N TRP A 161 -5.72 -1.91 29.02
CA TRP A 161 -4.48 -1.91 28.24
C TRP A 161 -3.20 -1.94 29.07
N LYS A 162 -3.28 -2.00 30.41
CA LYS A 162 -2.12 -1.94 31.31
C LYS A 162 -1.04 -2.98 30.98
N ASP A 163 -1.45 -4.20 30.61
CA ASP A 163 -0.52 -5.30 30.30
C ASP A 163 0.20 -5.07 28.95
N CYS A 164 -0.37 -4.21 28.11
CA CYS A 164 0.20 -3.76 26.85
C CYS A 164 0.90 -2.40 26.96
N CYS A 165 1.23 -1.95 28.18
CA CYS A 165 1.95 -0.71 28.41
C CYS A 165 3.37 -0.94 28.93
N THR A 166 4.28 -0.03 28.62
CA THR A 166 5.50 0.18 29.40
C THR A 166 5.23 1.21 30.50
N ILE A 167 6.00 1.12 31.58
CA ILE A 167 5.80 1.94 32.77
C ILE A 167 7.02 2.82 32.97
N VAL A 168 6.79 4.11 33.24
CA VAL A 168 7.82 5.05 33.68
C VAL A 168 7.34 5.72 34.96
N ASP A 169 8.07 5.48 36.05
CA ASP A 169 7.81 6.11 37.33
C ASP A 169 8.46 7.49 37.39
N HIS A 170 7.70 8.50 37.80
CA HIS A 170 8.24 9.83 38.04
C HIS A 170 8.70 10.02 39.48
N ILE A 171 9.63 10.96 39.67
CA ILE A 171 10.20 11.34 40.97
C ILE A 171 9.11 11.83 41.94
N ASN A 172 7.98 12.32 41.44
CA ASN A 172 6.83 12.76 42.22
C ASN A 172 5.87 11.62 42.63
N GLY A 173 6.21 10.36 42.34
CA GLY A 173 5.39 9.17 42.66
C GLY A 173 4.26 8.86 41.69
N ALA A 174 4.12 9.62 40.59
CA ALA A 174 3.13 9.33 39.55
C ALA A 174 3.65 8.31 38.53
N THR A 175 2.92 7.21 38.34
CA THR A 175 3.21 6.17 37.34
C THR A 175 2.56 6.52 36.01
N ASN A 176 3.36 6.64 34.94
CA ASN A 176 2.84 6.87 33.59
C ASN A 176 2.87 5.57 32.76
N TYR A 177 1.72 5.24 32.19
CA TYR A 177 1.55 4.15 31.23
C TYR A 177 1.74 4.66 29.80
N PHE A 178 2.66 4.02 29.07
CA PHE A 178 2.88 4.29 27.65
C PHE A 178 2.44 3.08 26.83
N PHE A 179 1.58 3.32 25.85
CA PHE A 179 1.01 2.28 25.00
C PHE A 179 2.10 1.66 24.12
N SER A 180 2.37 0.37 24.31
CA SER A 180 3.54 -0.29 23.73
C SER A 180 3.18 -1.02 22.43
N PRO A 181 3.78 -0.67 21.28
CA PRO A 181 3.46 -1.32 20.00
C PRO A 181 3.81 -2.81 19.97
N THR A 182 4.93 -3.19 20.59
CA THR A 182 5.38 -4.59 20.67
C THR A 182 4.44 -5.42 21.52
N LYS A 183 4.11 -4.97 22.74
CA LYS A 183 3.17 -5.69 23.62
C LYS A 183 1.75 -5.75 23.07
N VAL A 184 1.32 -4.73 22.32
CA VAL A 184 0.03 -4.75 21.61
C VAL A 184 0.06 -5.80 20.50
N ALA A 185 1.14 -5.87 19.72
CA ALA A 185 1.29 -6.89 18.68
C ALA A 185 1.37 -8.31 19.26
N ASP A 186 2.05 -8.51 20.40
CA ASP A 186 2.10 -9.78 21.13
C ASP A 186 0.70 -10.25 21.51
N TRP A 187 -0.04 -9.41 22.24
CA TRP A 187 -1.42 -9.69 22.63
C TRP A 187 -2.31 -10.00 21.41
N PHE A 188 -2.15 -9.22 20.34
CA PHE A 188 -3.00 -9.35 19.17
C PHE A 188 -2.73 -10.66 18.43
N TYR A 189 -1.47 -11.05 18.29
CA TYR A 189 -1.07 -12.34 17.73
C TYR A 189 -1.61 -13.51 18.57
N ASP A 190 -1.49 -13.45 19.89
CA ASP A 190 -2.00 -14.50 20.77
C ASP A 190 -3.52 -14.65 20.63
N SER A 191 -4.23 -13.52 20.56
CA SER A 191 -5.69 -13.49 20.39
C SER A 191 -6.13 -14.05 19.04
N ILE A 192 -5.45 -13.66 17.96
CA ILE A 192 -5.67 -14.21 16.62
C ILE A 192 -5.41 -15.73 16.63
N SER A 193 -4.32 -16.18 17.25
CA SER A 193 -3.94 -17.59 17.30
C SER A 193 -4.98 -18.44 18.03
N ILE A 194 -5.50 -17.95 19.17
CA ILE A 194 -6.60 -18.60 19.90
C ILE A 194 -7.83 -18.72 19.00
N VAL A 195 -8.28 -17.62 18.40
CA VAL A 195 -9.48 -17.59 17.55
C VAL A 195 -9.33 -18.52 16.35
N LEU A 196 -8.20 -18.47 15.65
CA LEU A 196 -7.94 -19.35 14.50
C LEU A 196 -7.91 -20.83 14.90
N SER A 197 -7.36 -21.15 16.07
CA SER A 197 -7.38 -22.53 16.58
C SER A 197 -8.81 -23.04 16.83
N GLU A 198 -9.71 -22.19 17.31
CA GLU A 198 -11.13 -22.54 17.52
C GLU A 198 -11.87 -22.71 16.20
N ILE A 199 -11.63 -21.82 15.23
CA ILE A 199 -12.20 -21.92 13.87
C ILE A 199 -11.78 -23.25 13.21
N GLN A 200 -10.51 -23.64 13.36
CA GLN A 200 -9.97 -24.86 12.78
C GLN A 200 -10.54 -26.14 13.39
N LYS A 201 -11.07 -26.12 14.62
CA LYS A 201 -11.73 -27.28 15.24
C LYS A 201 -13.07 -27.64 14.58
N LYS A 202 -13.73 -26.68 13.93
CA LYS A 202 -15.04 -26.87 13.27
C LYS A 202 -15.02 -26.30 11.84
N PRO A 203 -14.23 -26.91 10.94
CA PRO A 203 -14.10 -26.40 9.58
C PRO A 203 -15.44 -26.49 8.85
N GLN A 204 -15.90 -25.37 8.29
CA GLN A 204 -17.08 -25.31 7.45
C GLN A 204 -16.68 -25.40 5.97
N ARG A 205 -17.53 -26.03 5.15
CA ARG A 205 -17.30 -26.12 3.71
C ARG A 205 -17.32 -24.73 3.08
N GLY A 206 -16.29 -24.40 2.31
CA GLY A 206 -16.14 -23.10 1.65
C GLY A 206 -15.38 -22.05 2.49
N MET A 207 -14.97 -22.38 3.71
CA MET A 207 -14.14 -21.51 4.52
C MET A 207 -12.69 -21.50 4.00
N PRO A 208 -12.03 -20.33 3.93
CA PRO A 208 -10.60 -20.24 3.62
C PRO A 208 -9.74 -21.18 4.46
N LYS A 209 -8.77 -21.82 3.81
CA LYS A 209 -7.76 -22.61 4.51
C LYS A 209 -6.69 -21.67 5.03
N VAL A 210 -6.49 -21.65 6.35
CA VAL A 210 -5.36 -20.93 6.95
C VAL A 210 -4.11 -21.79 6.75
N GLU A 211 -3.25 -21.40 5.82
CA GLU A 211 -2.02 -22.13 5.50
C GLU A 211 -0.88 -21.76 6.45
N LYS A 212 -0.83 -20.49 6.85
CA LYS A 212 0.24 -19.97 7.69
C LYS A 212 -0.22 -18.79 8.54
N VAL A 213 0.28 -18.70 9.77
CA VAL A 213 0.07 -17.58 10.69
C VAL A 213 1.39 -17.35 11.43
N GLU A 214 1.99 -16.18 11.26
CA GLU A 214 3.27 -15.85 11.86
C GLU A 214 3.30 -14.41 12.33
N LYS A 215 4.07 -14.14 13.38
CA LYS A 215 4.38 -12.79 13.84
C LYS A 215 5.83 -12.48 13.52
N ASN A 216 6.05 -11.39 12.80
CA ASN A 216 7.35 -10.86 12.42
C ASN A 216 7.49 -9.47 13.04
N GLY A 217 8.16 -9.37 14.19
CA GLY A 217 8.15 -8.16 15.00
C GLY A 217 6.72 -7.80 15.41
N THR A 218 6.23 -6.67 14.90
CA THR A 218 4.90 -6.11 15.20
C THR A 218 3.83 -6.43 14.14
N ILE A 219 4.20 -7.19 13.10
CA ILE A 219 3.35 -7.50 11.94
C ILE A 219 2.91 -8.96 12.03
N ILE A 220 1.61 -9.22 11.93
CA ILE A 220 1.05 -10.56 11.87
C ILE A 220 0.76 -10.91 10.42
N SER A 221 1.51 -11.84 9.83
CA SER A 221 1.31 -12.32 8.46
C SER A 221 0.45 -13.59 8.46
N ILE A 222 -0.64 -13.59 7.69
CA ILE A 222 -1.53 -14.75 7.49
C ILE A 222 -1.56 -15.11 6.01
N ILE A 223 -1.30 -16.37 5.67
CA ILE A 223 -1.50 -16.88 4.31
C ILE A 223 -2.78 -17.70 4.28
N LEU A 224 -3.74 -17.27 3.45
CA LEU A 224 -5.02 -17.92 3.23
C LEU A 224 -5.07 -18.56 1.84
N GLY A 225 -5.39 -19.85 1.79
CA GLY A 225 -5.77 -20.54 0.56
C GLY A 225 -7.28 -20.43 0.34
N VAL A 226 -7.70 -19.82 -0.77
CA VAL A 226 -9.11 -19.69 -1.18
C VAL A 226 -9.25 -20.10 -2.62
N GLY A 227 -9.91 -21.24 -2.86
CA GLY A 227 -10.02 -21.81 -4.20
C GLY A 227 -8.62 -22.12 -4.76
N SER A 228 -8.25 -21.43 -5.84
CA SER A 228 -6.94 -21.58 -6.49
C SER A 228 -5.93 -20.50 -6.11
N SER A 229 -6.34 -19.52 -5.30
CA SER A 229 -5.52 -18.36 -4.93
C SER A 229 -4.98 -18.46 -3.51
N ARG A 230 -3.74 -18.02 -3.31
CA ARG A 230 -3.12 -17.82 -2.00
C ARG A 230 -2.96 -16.33 -1.72
N MET A 231 -3.50 -15.90 -0.59
CA MET A 231 -3.58 -14.50 -0.20
C MET A 231 -2.80 -14.26 1.09
N LEU A 232 -1.77 -13.42 1.00
CA LEU A 232 -1.01 -12.93 2.14
C LEU A 232 -1.68 -11.69 2.72
N TYR A 233 -2.05 -11.74 3.99
CA TYR A 233 -2.51 -10.59 4.76
C TYR A 233 -1.44 -10.22 5.79
N ASP A 234 -0.84 -9.05 5.65
CA ASP A 234 -0.05 -8.43 6.70
C ASP A 234 -1.00 -7.57 7.57
N ILE A 235 -1.35 -8.09 8.75
CA ILE A 235 -2.25 -7.45 9.72
C ILE A 235 -1.42 -6.67 10.73
N VAL A 236 -1.72 -5.37 10.87
CA VAL A 236 -0.94 -4.44 11.67
C VAL A 236 -1.84 -3.76 12.70
N PRO A 237 -1.61 -3.94 14.01
CA PRO A 237 -2.33 -3.18 15.03
C PRO A 237 -1.87 -1.71 15.00
N VAL A 238 -2.81 -0.78 14.99
CA VAL A 238 -2.54 0.66 14.91
C VAL A 238 -3.31 1.46 15.96
N VAL A 239 -2.95 2.72 16.14
CA VAL A 239 -3.81 3.71 16.81
C VAL A 239 -4.34 4.68 15.78
N SER A 240 -5.66 4.90 15.77
CA SER A 240 -6.33 5.71 14.75
C SER A 240 -6.75 7.06 15.32
N PHE A 241 -6.44 8.13 14.58
CA PHE A 241 -6.73 9.52 14.93
C PHE A 241 -7.63 10.17 13.88
N LYS A 242 -8.40 11.18 14.31
CA LYS A 242 -9.12 12.09 13.44
C LYS A 242 -8.38 13.43 13.38
N GLY A 243 -8.40 14.09 12.22
CA GLY A 243 -7.60 15.29 11.98
C GLY A 243 -6.12 14.96 11.84
N TRP A 244 -5.28 15.99 11.71
CA TRP A 244 -3.85 15.84 11.44
C TRP A 244 -2.97 16.29 12.61
N PRO A 245 -1.77 15.72 12.75
CA PRO A 245 -0.87 16.07 13.82
C PRO A 245 -0.18 17.41 13.51
N ALA A 246 0.05 18.23 14.54
CA ALA A 246 0.64 19.56 14.37
C ALA A 246 2.02 19.55 13.70
N VAL A 247 2.78 18.45 13.81
CA VAL A 247 4.08 18.28 13.13
C VAL A 247 3.98 18.30 11.60
N ALA A 248 2.80 17.98 11.04
CA ALA A 248 2.52 18.00 9.61
C ALA A 248 1.90 19.34 9.15
N GLN A 249 1.83 20.35 10.02
CA GLN A 249 1.18 21.63 9.69
C GLN A 249 1.86 22.35 8.53
N SER A 250 3.19 22.22 8.37
CA SER A 250 3.91 22.84 7.25
C SER A 250 3.46 22.30 5.90
N TRP A 251 3.11 21.01 5.82
CA TRP A 251 2.59 20.39 4.60
C TRP A 251 1.23 21.00 4.23
N LEU A 252 0.36 21.28 5.21
CA LEU A 252 -0.94 21.92 4.98
C LEU A 252 -0.84 23.37 4.46
N MET A 253 0.33 24.00 4.53
CA MET A 253 0.54 25.38 4.05
C MET A 253 0.94 25.45 2.56
N GLU A 254 1.17 24.31 1.93
CA GLU A 254 1.58 24.19 0.53
C GLU A 254 0.45 23.60 -0.34
N ASN A 255 0.59 23.68 -1.67
CA ASN A 255 -0.40 23.15 -2.60
C ASN A 255 -0.02 21.75 -3.07
N HIS A 256 -0.70 20.73 -2.53
CA HIS A 256 -0.46 19.32 -2.80
C HIS A 256 -1.59 18.64 -3.60
N PHE A 257 -2.50 19.42 -4.17
CA PHE A 257 -3.68 18.93 -4.88
C PHE A 257 -3.50 19.10 -6.39
N TRP A 258 -2.62 18.30 -6.96
CA TRP A 258 -2.13 18.44 -8.33
C TRP A 258 -3.18 18.26 -9.43
N ASP A 259 -4.25 17.51 -9.19
CA ASP A 259 -5.33 17.30 -10.18
C ASP A 259 -6.55 18.21 -9.97
N GLY A 260 -6.61 18.94 -8.84
CA GLY A 260 -7.72 19.80 -8.45
C GLY A 260 -9.07 19.10 -8.24
N LYS A 261 -9.12 17.76 -8.24
CA LYS A 261 -10.36 16.98 -8.10
C LYS A 261 -10.63 16.57 -6.67
N ILE A 262 -9.57 16.35 -5.89
CA ILE A 262 -9.66 15.90 -4.51
C ILE A 262 -9.65 17.09 -3.57
N THR A 263 -10.55 17.09 -2.58
CA THR A 263 -10.60 18.19 -1.61
C THR A 263 -9.60 17.97 -0.50
N GLU A 264 -9.19 19.07 0.14
CA GLU A 264 -8.31 19.01 1.31
C GLU A 264 -8.92 18.10 2.39
N GLU A 265 -10.22 18.27 2.70
CA GLU A 265 -10.92 17.51 3.74
C GLU A 265 -10.92 16.00 3.51
N GLU A 266 -10.95 15.55 2.25
CA GLU A 266 -10.86 14.12 1.92
C GLU A 266 -9.47 13.57 2.25
N VAL A 267 -8.41 14.32 1.93
CA VAL A 267 -7.02 13.93 2.17
C VAL A 267 -6.67 14.05 3.65
N ILE A 268 -7.14 15.08 4.35
CA ILE A 268 -6.71 15.40 5.73
C ILE A 268 -7.63 14.82 6.83
N SER A 269 -8.35 13.74 6.51
CA SER A 269 -9.38 13.16 7.38
C SER A 269 -8.85 12.55 8.69
N GLY A 270 -7.62 12.01 8.68
CA GLY A 270 -7.01 11.37 9.84
C GLY A 270 -5.64 10.79 9.57
N PHE A 271 -4.95 10.39 10.64
CA PHE A 271 -3.66 9.69 10.58
C PHE A 271 -3.67 8.47 11.52
N TYR A 272 -2.63 7.66 11.41
CA TYR A 272 -2.39 6.52 12.28
C TYR A 272 -1.06 6.65 13.00
N LEU A 273 -0.97 5.96 14.13
CA LEU A 273 0.31 5.51 14.66
C LEU A 273 0.47 4.02 14.31
N VAL A 274 1.56 3.71 13.61
CA VAL A 274 1.93 2.35 13.21
C VAL A 274 3.12 1.85 14.03
N PRO A 275 3.25 0.54 14.25
CA PRO A 275 4.24 -0.03 15.16
C PRO A 275 5.61 -0.16 14.48
N ALA A 276 6.25 0.98 14.23
CA ALA A 276 7.59 1.11 13.69
C ALA A 276 8.43 2.07 14.54
N CYS A 277 9.71 1.76 14.68
CA CYS A 277 10.62 2.45 15.58
C CYS A 277 11.68 3.23 14.80
N SER A 278 12.17 4.33 15.37
CA SER A 278 13.30 5.04 14.81
C SER A 278 14.60 4.27 15.06
N TYR A 279 15.63 4.53 14.23
CA TYR A 279 16.92 3.82 14.31
C TYR A 279 17.59 3.86 15.70
N LYS A 280 17.42 4.97 16.45
CA LYS A 280 17.96 5.15 17.82
C LYS A 280 16.88 5.06 18.90
N GLY A 281 15.66 4.70 18.52
CA GLY A 281 14.49 4.72 19.36
C GLY A 281 14.35 3.52 20.29
N LYS A 282 13.27 3.53 21.07
CA LYS A 282 12.87 2.40 21.90
C LYS A 282 11.69 1.67 21.27
N LYS A 283 11.94 0.47 20.74
CA LYS A 283 10.92 -0.35 20.04
C LYS A 283 9.64 -0.54 20.87
N ASP A 284 9.76 -0.70 22.18
CA ASP A 284 8.61 -0.93 23.06
C ASP A 284 7.78 0.34 23.35
N ASN A 285 8.20 1.51 22.91
CA ASN A 285 7.54 2.78 23.22
C ASN A 285 7.19 3.61 22.00
N GLU A 286 7.98 3.50 20.93
CA GLU A 286 7.85 4.35 19.76
C GLU A 286 6.87 3.82 18.75
N TRP A 287 5.95 4.70 18.36
CA TRP A 287 5.13 4.56 17.19
C TRP A 287 5.59 5.54 16.12
N ARG A 288 5.42 5.17 14.85
CA ARG A 288 5.63 6.07 13.70
C ARG A 288 4.30 6.64 13.23
N LEU A 289 4.27 7.91 12.84
CA LEU A 289 3.12 8.53 12.22
C LEU A 289 2.94 7.97 10.80
N SER A 290 1.71 7.65 10.43
CA SER A 290 1.35 7.15 9.10
C SER A 290 0.13 7.87 8.54
N PHE A 291 0.25 8.30 7.30
CA PHE A 291 -0.78 9.03 6.56
C PHE A 291 -1.44 8.13 5.50
N ALA A 292 -1.52 6.83 5.75
CA ALA A 292 -2.03 5.84 4.79
C ALA A 292 -3.43 6.18 4.23
N ARG A 293 -4.32 6.81 5.03
CA ARG A 293 -5.62 7.32 4.55
C ARG A 293 -5.44 8.38 3.46
N SER A 294 -4.58 9.35 3.70
CA SER A 294 -4.24 10.44 2.79
C SER A 294 -3.55 9.93 1.53
N GLU A 295 -2.64 8.96 1.67
CA GLU A 295 -1.99 8.32 0.52
C GLU A 295 -2.98 7.60 -0.40
N VAL A 296 -3.99 6.92 0.16
CA VAL A 296 -5.04 6.27 -0.64
C VAL A 296 -5.84 7.29 -1.44
N GLN A 297 -6.11 8.45 -0.85
CA GLN A 297 -6.79 9.55 -1.52
C GLN A 297 -5.93 10.12 -2.66
N LEU A 298 -4.69 10.50 -2.36
CA LEU A 298 -3.76 11.05 -3.35
C LEU A 298 -3.46 10.07 -4.50
N LYS A 299 -3.39 8.77 -4.22
CA LYS A 299 -3.15 7.75 -5.25
C LYS A 299 -4.18 7.80 -6.39
N LYS A 300 -5.42 8.21 -6.12
CA LYS A 300 -6.49 8.33 -7.14
C LYS A 300 -6.22 9.42 -8.17
N CYS A 301 -5.38 10.38 -7.81
CA CYS A 301 -5.03 11.53 -8.62
C CYS A 301 -3.76 11.30 -9.44
N ILE A 302 -3.08 10.17 -9.27
CA ILE A 302 -1.83 9.85 -9.98
C ILE A 302 -2.18 9.30 -11.37
N SER A 303 -1.57 9.84 -12.41
CA SER A 303 -1.81 9.39 -13.78
C SER A 303 -1.36 7.94 -13.99
N SER A 304 -2.04 7.24 -14.91
CA SER A 304 -1.72 5.85 -15.25
C SER A 304 -0.26 5.69 -15.70
N SER A 305 0.25 6.63 -16.49
CA SER A 305 1.63 6.61 -16.99
C SER A 305 2.67 6.78 -15.89
N LEU A 306 2.42 7.67 -14.92
CA LEU A 306 3.31 7.82 -13.76
C LEU A 306 3.25 6.57 -12.87
N MET A 307 2.06 5.99 -12.66
CA MET A 307 1.92 4.73 -11.93
C MET A 307 2.68 3.57 -12.61
N GLN A 308 2.57 3.43 -13.93
CA GLN A 308 3.31 2.42 -14.70
C GLN A 308 4.83 2.60 -14.55
N ALA A 309 5.30 3.84 -14.69
CA ALA A 309 6.69 4.20 -14.48
C ALA A 309 7.18 3.89 -13.06
N TYR A 310 6.36 4.19 -12.05
CA TYR A 310 6.64 3.88 -10.65
C TYR A 310 6.75 2.37 -10.40
N GLN A 311 5.82 1.55 -10.91
CA GLN A 311 5.89 0.09 -10.73
C GLN A 311 7.14 -0.50 -11.40
N ALA A 312 7.46 -0.04 -12.62
CA ALA A 312 8.68 -0.44 -13.32
C ALA A 312 9.95 -0.01 -12.55
N CYS A 313 10.00 1.24 -12.07
CA CYS A 313 11.09 1.76 -11.24
C CYS A 313 11.26 0.90 -9.99
N LYS A 314 10.18 0.67 -9.24
CA LYS A 314 10.16 -0.16 -8.05
C LYS A 314 10.71 -1.56 -8.31
N ALA A 315 10.27 -2.23 -9.39
CA ALA A 315 10.73 -3.58 -9.75
C ALA A 315 12.24 -3.64 -10.05
N ILE A 316 12.78 -2.61 -10.71
CA ILE A 316 14.23 -2.49 -10.96
C ILE A 316 14.99 -2.25 -9.65
N ILE A 317 14.55 -1.26 -8.88
CA ILE A 317 15.28 -0.74 -7.71
C ILE A 317 15.29 -1.73 -6.55
N ILE A 318 14.15 -2.31 -6.18
CA ILE A 318 14.07 -3.24 -5.03
C ILE A 318 15.04 -4.40 -5.22
N LYS A 319 15.14 -4.94 -6.44
CA LYS A 319 16.03 -6.07 -6.72
C LYS A 319 17.49 -5.65 -6.74
N LEU A 320 17.82 -4.57 -7.46
CA LEU A 320 19.19 -4.09 -7.60
C LEU A 320 19.81 -3.64 -6.27
N LEU A 321 19.00 -2.99 -5.44
CA LEU A 321 19.40 -2.39 -4.16
C LEU A 321 19.02 -3.27 -2.96
N SER A 322 18.77 -4.56 -3.20
CA SER A 322 18.38 -5.51 -2.14
C SER A 322 19.50 -5.82 -1.13
N ARG A 323 20.78 -5.58 -1.50
CA ARG A 323 21.95 -5.94 -0.67
C ARG A 323 23.08 -4.89 -0.74
N PRO A 324 23.49 -4.28 0.39
CA PRO A 324 22.76 -4.26 1.66
C PRO A 324 21.42 -3.53 1.48
N LYS A 325 20.41 -3.89 2.25
CA LYS A 325 19.09 -3.25 2.17
C LYS A 325 19.18 -1.84 2.76
N ALA A 326 18.93 -0.83 1.93
CA ALA A 326 18.93 0.57 2.37
C ALA A 326 17.75 1.37 1.81
N ILE A 327 17.30 1.03 0.61
CA ILE A 327 16.17 1.69 -0.05
C ILE A 327 14.94 0.81 0.07
N SER A 328 13.91 1.32 0.76
CA SER A 328 12.60 0.71 0.83
C SER A 328 11.73 1.17 -0.37
N PRO A 329 10.70 0.41 -0.75
CA PRO A 329 9.76 0.86 -1.77
C PRO A 329 8.99 2.13 -1.33
N TYR A 330 8.85 2.37 -0.02
CA TYR A 330 8.19 3.56 0.51
C TYR A 330 8.99 4.84 0.21
N HIS A 331 10.32 4.77 0.13
CA HIS A 331 11.14 5.90 -0.35
C HIS A 331 10.76 6.30 -1.78
N LEU A 332 10.60 5.32 -2.68
CA LEU A 332 10.19 5.56 -4.06
C LEU A 332 8.78 6.16 -4.13
N ARG A 333 7.87 5.68 -3.26
CA ARG A 333 6.50 6.19 -3.17
C ARG A 333 6.50 7.66 -2.75
N SER A 334 7.26 8.01 -1.72
CA SER A 334 7.42 9.39 -1.25
C SER A 334 7.95 10.30 -2.35
N MET A 335 8.94 9.84 -3.11
CA MET A 335 9.48 10.60 -4.24
C MET A 335 8.49 10.76 -5.39
N MET A 336 7.68 9.74 -5.69
CA MET A 336 6.62 9.86 -6.69
C MET A 336 5.61 10.95 -6.30
N LEU A 337 5.23 11.05 -5.01
CA LEU A 337 4.35 12.10 -4.53
C LEU A 337 5.01 13.49 -4.66
N TRP A 338 6.30 13.63 -4.30
CA TRP A 338 7.05 14.86 -4.55
C TRP A 338 7.16 15.23 -6.04
N ALA A 339 7.25 14.24 -6.93
CA ALA A 339 7.23 14.47 -8.36
C ALA A 339 5.88 15.02 -8.83
N CYS A 340 4.76 14.58 -8.24
CA CYS A 340 3.44 15.13 -8.52
C CYS A 340 3.31 16.60 -8.12
N ASP A 341 3.90 17.02 -6.99
CA ASP A 341 3.91 18.44 -6.58
C ASP A 341 4.77 19.31 -7.50
N ARG A 342 5.92 18.76 -7.93
CA ARG A 342 6.91 19.51 -8.70
C ARG A 342 6.54 19.65 -10.18
N LEU A 343 5.87 18.66 -10.77
CA LEU A 343 5.61 18.61 -12.20
C LEU A 343 4.27 19.27 -12.57
N PRO A 344 4.19 20.01 -13.70
CA PRO A 344 2.94 20.59 -14.16
C PRO A 344 1.85 19.53 -14.43
N ALA A 345 0.59 19.83 -14.07
CA ALA A 345 -0.53 18.90 -14.23
C ALA A 345 -0.74 18.43 -15.68
N ASN A 346 -0.51 19.29 -16.67
CA ASN A 346 -0.58 18.94 -18.09
C ASN A 346 0.53 17.97 -18.53
N TYR A 347 1.70 18.02 -17.88
CA TYR A 347 2.79 17.09 -18.11
C TYR A 347 2.48 15.73 -17.48
N LEU A 348 1.99 15.74 -16.23
CA LEU A 348 1.54 14.52 -15.52
C LEU A 348 0.43 13.77 -16.27
N ALA A 349 -0.44 14.48 -16.98
CA ALA A 349 -1.55 13.92 -17.73
C ALA A 349 -1.17 13.25 -19.07
N GLN A 350 0.10 13.30 -19.51
CA GLN A 350 0.52 12.70 -20.79
C GLN A 350 0.63 11.17 -20.69
N GLU A 351 -0.06 10.46 -21.59
CA GLU A 351 -0.11 9.00 -21.58
C GLU A 351 1.14 8.31 -22.19
N ASP A 352 1.94 9.05 -22.97
CA ASP A 352 3.16 8.57 -23.61
C ASP A 352 4.43 8.94 -22.84
N TYR A 353 4.31 9.46 -21.61
CA TYR A 353 5.45 9.99 -20.83
C TYR A 353 5.98 9.03 -19.76
N ALA A 354 5.53 7.77 -19.75
CA ALA A 354 5.98 6.76 -18.78
C ALA A 354 7.51 6.59 -18.77
N ALA A 355 8.16 6.63 -19.93
CA ALA A 355 9.62 6.61 -20.05
C ALA A 355 10.26 7.82 -19.34
N HIS A 356 9.79 9.04 -19.58
CA HIS A 356 10.33 10.23 -18.92
C HIS A 356 10.13 10.19 -17.40
N PHE A 357 8.96 9.73 -16.94
CA PHE A 357 8.69 9.56 -15.51
C PHE A 357 9.63 8.53 -14.88
N LEU A 358 9.85 7.37 -15.53
CA LEU A 358 10.77 6.34 -15.03
C LEU A 358 12.17 6.91 -14.86
N LEU A 359 12.68 7.57 -15.91
CA LEU A 359 13.99 8.20 -15.90
C LEU A 359 14.08 9.26 -14.79
N GLY A 360 13.07 10.13 -14.67
CA GLY A 360 13.00 11.16 -13.64
C GLY A 360 13.03 10.58 -12.22
N LEU A 361 12.24 9.54 -11.95
CA LEU A 361 12.23 8.86 -10.64
C LEU A 361 13.60 8.26 -10.28
N ILE A 362 14.31 7.70 -11.27
CA ILE A 362 15.66 7.16 -11.04
C ILE A 362 16.65 8.30 -10.74
N ASP A 363 16.54 9.44 -11.43
CA ASP A 363 17.39 10.61 -11.15
C ASP A 363 17.09 11.23 -9.78
N ASP A 364 15.82 11.33 -9.39
CA ASP A 364 15.45 11.80 -8.05
C ASP A 364 16.03 10.86 -6.98
N LEU A 365 16.04 9.54 -7.20
CA LEU A 365 16.61 8.59 -6.23
C LEU A 365 18.12 8.77 -6.15
N GLN A 366 18.78 8.97 -7.30
CA GLN A 366 20.20 9.26 -7.38
C GLN A 366 20.53 10.53 -6.60
N HIS A 367 19.73 11.58 -6.79
CA HIS A 367 19.89 12.84 -6.09
C HIS A 367 19.70 12.66 -4.57
N CYS A 368 18.67 11.94 -4.14
CA CYS A 368 18.44 11.64 -2.72
C CYS A 368 19.61 10.88 -2.09
N LEU A 369 20.16 9.88 -2.80
CA LEU A 369 21.30 9.09 -2.32
C LEU A 369 22.58 9.92 -2.21
N VAL A 370 22.93 10.67 -3.26
CA VAL A 370 24.16 11.49 -3.29
C VAL A 370 24.15 12.56 -2.20
N ASN A 371 22.99 13.18 -1.96
CA ASN A 371 22.85 14.19 -0.91
C ASN A 371 22.53 13.59 0.47
N LYS A 372 22.32 12.27 0.57
CA LYS A 372 21.82 11.59 1.77
C LYS A 372 20.55 12.26 2.34
N MET A 373 19.65 12.67 1.46
CA MET A 373 18.43 13.43 1.80
C MET A 373 17.24 12.89 1.02
N CYS A 374 16.31 12.22 1.70
CA CYS A 374 14.99 11.85 1.17
C CYS A 374 13.92 12.33 2.15
N PRO A 375 13.31 13.50 1.93
CA PRO A 375 12.29 14.03 2.82
C PRO A 375 11.03 13.16 2.75
N ASN A 376 10.46 12.82 3.91
CA ASN A 376 9.13 12.23 3.99
C ASN A 376 8.10 13.20 3.39
N TYR A 377 7.15 12.69 2.62
CA TYR A 377 6.19 13.53 1.91
C TYR A 377 5.31 14.38 2.85
N PHE A 378 4.77 13.78 3.92
CA PHE A 378 3.84 14.46 4.84
C PHE A 378 4.54 15.18 5.99
N ILE A 379 5.80 14.84 6.26
CA ILE A 379 6.65 15.47 7.26
C ILE A 379 7.99 15.82 6.60
N PRO A 380 8.05 16.89 5.77
CA PRO A 380 9.22 17.19 4.94
C PRO A 380 10.54 17.36 5.72
N GLN A 381 10.45 17.76 7.00
CA GLN A 381 11.57 17.85 7.92
C GLN A 381 12.16 16.50 8.34
N CYS A 382 11.46 15.38 8.10
CA CYS A 382 11.92 14.03 8.42
C CYS A 382 12.71 13.45 7.24
N ASN A 383 14.04 13.37 7.35
CA ASN A 383 14.89 12.71 6.36
C ASN A 383 14.91 11.19 6.57
N MET A 384 14.31 10.44 5.66
CA MET A 384 14.22 8.97 5.76
C MET A 384 15.58 8.28 5.56
N LEU A 385 16.57 8.92 4.94
CA LEU A 385 17.92 8.36 4.73
C LEU A 385 18.91 8.73 5.84
N GLU A 386 18.49 9.45 6.89
CA GLU A 386 19.39 9.98 7.92
C GLU A 386 20.23 8.88 8.59
N HIS A 387 19.64 7.71 8.80
CA HIS A 387 20.25 6.57 9.48
C HIS A 387 21.32 5.83 8.65
N LEU A 388 21.39 6.05 7.33
CA LEU A 388 22.34 5.36 6.46
C LEU A 388 23.76 5.91 6.60
N SER A 389 24.78 5.05 6.48
CA SER A 389 26.18 5.49 6.40
C SER A 389 26.49 6.10 5.03
N GLU A 390 27.49 7.00 4.98
CA GLU A 390 27.99 7.56 3.71
C GLU A 390 28.44 6.48 2.72
N GLU A 391 29.12 5.45 3.23
CA GLU A 391 29.53 4.29 2.43
C GLU A 391 28.32 3.57 1.79
N THR A 392 27.25 3.36 2.58
CA THR A 392 26.04 2.70 2.10
C THR A 392 25.36 3.53 1.02
N VAL A 393 25.17 4.84 1.22
CA VAL A 393 24.52 5.67 0.21
C VAL A 393 25.35 5.81 -1.06
N MET A 394 26.68 5.91 -0.95
CA MET A 394 27.58 5.96 -2.09
C MET A 394 27.58 4.65 -2.89
N LEU A 395 27.57 3.50 -2.21
CA LEU A 395 27.43 2.19 -2.85
C LEU A 395 26.13 2.11 -3.66
N HIS A 396 25.02 2.54 -3.07
CA HIS A 396 23.71 2.52 -3.72
C HIS A 396 23.66 3.50 -4.90
N ALA A 397 24.21 4.70 -4.74
CA ALA A 397 24.31 5.70 -5.81
C ALA A 397 25.12 5.17 -7.01
N ARG A 398 26.19 4.40 -6.78
CA ARG A 398 26.97 3.77 -7.86
C ARG A 398 26.19 2.69 -8.59
N LYS A 399 25.50 1.82 -7.84
CA LYS A 399 24.62 0.80 -8.43
C LYS A 399 23.52 1.43 -9.26
N LEU A 400 22.89 2.48 -8.75
CA LEU A 400 21.82 3.18 -9.44
C LEU A 400 22.29 3.86 -10.74
N SER A 401 23.54 4.34 -10.76
CA SER A 401 24.13 4.90 -11.98
C SER A 401 24.21 3.87 -13.13
N SER A 402 24.32 2.57 -12.85
CA SER A 402 24.29 1.56 -13.92
C SER A 402 22.90 1.45 -14.55
N VAL A 403 21.84 1.66 -13.75
CA VAL A 403 20.46 1.71 -14.26
C VAL A 403 20.29 2.87 -15.23
N ARG A 404 20.83 4.04 -14.89
CA ARG A 404 20.73 5.18 -15.78
C ARG A 404 21.59 5.11 -17.02
N SER A 405 22.64 4.28 -17.05
CA SER A 405 23.39 4.06 -18.29
C SER A 405 22.66 3.14 -19.28
N ASP A 406 21.84 2.20 -18.80
CA ASP A 406 21.07 1.29 -19.66
C ASP A 406 19.70 0.91 -19.04
N PRO A 407 18.73 1.84 -19.03
CA PRO A 407 17.41 1.59 -18.45
C PRO A 407 16.63 0.51 -19.21
N ALA A 408 16.91 0.32 -20.51
CA ALA A 408 16.23 -0.68 -21.33
C ALA A 408 16.59 -2.10 -20.89
N GLU A 409 17.86 -2.39 -20.63
CA GLU A 409 18.28 -3.72 -20.19
C GLU A 409 17.74 -4.07 -18.80
N HIS A 410 17.72 -3.09 -17.89
CA HIS A 410 17.13 -3.27 -16.57
C HIS A 410 15.61 -3.51 -16.63
N LEU A 411 14.89 -2.85 -17.55
CA LEU A 411 13.47 -3.14 -17.80
C LEU A 411 13.26 -4.56 -18.34
N ARG A 412 14.03 -5.01 -19.34
CA ARG A 412 13.94 -6.38 -19.86
C ARG A 412 14.17 -7.42 -18.76
N THR A 413 15.18 -7.19 -17.92
CA THR A 413 15.45 -8.01 -16.75
C THR A 413 14.26 -8.04 -15.77
N ALA A 414 13.63 -6.90 -15.50
CA ALA A 414 12.44 -6.84 -14.65
C ALA A 414 11.25 -7.61 -15.24
N ILE A 415 11.02 -7.50 -16.56
CA ILE A 415 9.99 -8.23 -17.29
C ILE A 415 10.19 -9.74 -17.15
N GLU A 416 11.41 -10.24 -17.36
CA GLU A 416 11.70 -11.67 -17.25
C GLU A 416 11.45 -12.24 -15.85
N HIS A 417 11.70 -11.44 -14.81
CA HIS A 417 11.38 -11.83 -13.44
C HIS A 417 9.86 -11.94 -13.19
N VAL A 418 9.08 -10.97 -13.67
CA VAL A 418 7.62 -11.03 -13.53
C VAL A 418 7.04 -12.21 -14.31
N LYS A 419 7.53 -12.46 -15.52
CA LYS A 419 7.17 -13.65 -16.30
C LYS A 419 7.49 -14.94 -15.56
N ALA A 420 8.66 -15.03 -14.92
CA ALA A 420 9.05 -16.19 -14.12
C ALA A 420 8.14 -16.42 -12.91
N ALA A 421 7.78 -15.35 -12.18
CA ALA A 421 6.86 -15.43 -11.06
C ALA A 421 5.46 -15.92 -11.50
N ASN A 422 4.94 -15.39 -12.60
CA ASN A 422 3.64 -15.81 -13.15
C ASN A 422 3.65 -17.29 -13.59
N ARG A 423 4.76 -17.80 -14.16
CA ARG A 423 4.90 -19.22 -14.49
C ARG A 423 4.84 -20.11 -13.24
N LEU A 424 5.51 -19.73 -12.15
CA LEU A 424 5.45 -20.48 -10.89
C LEU A 424 4.04 -20.55 -10.32
N THR A 425 3.29 -19.43 -10.32
CA THR A 425 1.88 -19.41 -9.90
C THR A 425 1.06 -20.44 -10.67
N LEU A 426 1.16 -20.43 -12.00
CA LEU A 426 0.42 -21.36 -12.86
C LEU A 426 0.81 -22.83 -12.63
N GLU A 427 2.10 -23.11 -12.41
CA GLU A 427 2.58 -24.46 -12.11
C GLU A 427 2.04 -24.99 -10.77
N LEU A 428 2.02 -24.15 -9.72
CA LEU A 428 1.50 -24.55 -8.41
C LEU A 428 -0.02 -24.73 -8.44
N GLN A 429 -0.76 -23.90 -9.18
CA GLN A 429 -2.19 -24.06 -9.40
C GLN A 429 -2.52 -25.39 -10.10
N ARG A 430 -1.72 -25.80 -11.09
CA ARG A 430 -1.86 -27.10 -11.77
C ARG A 430 -1.57 -28.28 -10.84
N ARG A 431 -0.55 -28.18 -9.97
CA ARG A 431 -0.24 -29.25 -9.00
C ARG A 431 -1.34 -29.39 -7.94
N GLY A 432 -1.90 -28.28 -7.46
CA GLY A 432 -3.02 -28.28 -6.52
C GLY A 432 -4.27 -28.99 -7.06
N SER A 433 -4.58 -28.77 -8.34
CA SER A 433 -5.73 -29.39 -9.03
C SER A 433 -5.56 -30.88 -9.32
N THR A 434 -4.33 -31.41 -9.40
CA THR A 434 -4.09 -32.87 -9.52
C THR A 434 -4.23 -33.65 -8.20
N SER A 435 -4.31 -32.95 -7.05
CA SER A 435 -4.44 -33.59 -5.73
C SER A 435 -5.90 -33.76 -5.25
N SER A 436 -6.88 -33.24 -6.00
CA SER A 436 -8.29 -33.57 -5.80
C SER A 436 -8.61 -34.92 -6.43
N ILE A 437 -8.96 -35.89 -5.59
CA ILE A 437 -9.46 -37.23 -5.93
C ILE A 437 -10.47 -37.13 -7.11
N PRO A 438 -10.39 -37.98 -8.14
CA PRO A 438 -11.33 -37.93 -9.24
C PRO A 438 -12.73 -38.30 -8.72
N SER A 439 -13.66 -37.36 -8.80
CA SER A 439 -15.10 -37.63 -8.67
C SER A 439 -15.49 -38.70 -9.70
N PRO A 440 -16.34 -39.68 -9.35
CA PRO A 440 -16.75 -40.71 -10.30
C PRO A 440 -17.53 -40.06 -11.44
N GLN A 441 -17.26 -40.53 -12.65
CA GLN A 441 -17.86 -40.10 -13.91
C GLN A 441 -19.37 -39.89 -13.76
N SER A 442 -19.81 -38.64 -13.93
CA SER A 442 -21.21 -38.34 -14.24
C SER A 442 -21.30 -38.08 -15.74
N ASP A 443 -22.11 -38.91 -16.40
CA ASP A 443 -22.52 -38.80 -17.79
C ASP A 443 -23.01 -37.39 -18.17
N GLY A 444 -22.91 -37.10 -19.46
CA GLY A 444 -22.96 -35.78 -20.07
C GLY A 444 -24.10 -34.86 -19.61
N GLY A 445 -23.73 -33.61 -19.35
CA GLY A 445 -24.64 -32.49 -19.09
C GLY A 445 -23.91 -31.15 -19.24
N ASP A 446 -24.54 -30.24 -19.99
CA ASP A 446 -24.20 -28.85 -20.34
C ASP A 446 -23.00 -28.18 -19.64
N SER A 447 -22.06 -27.70 -20.45
CA SER A 447 -20.91 -26.88 -20.07
C SER A 447 -21.26 -25.46 -19.57
N ASN A 448 -22.54 -25.07 -19.52
CA ASN A 448 -22.99 -23.71 -19.15
C ASN A 448 -23.50 -23.56 -17.70
N GLN A 449 -23.60 -24.64 -16.91
CA GLN A 449 -24.08 -24.56 -15.52
C GLN A 449 -23.14 -23.91 -14.47
N PRO A 450 -21.80 -24.01 -14.54
CA PRO A 450 -20.94 -23.45 -13.49
C PRO A 450 -20.92 -21.91 -13.51
N ASP A 451 -20.93 -21.30 -14.69
CA ASP A 451 -20.94 -19.84 -14.87
C ASP A 451 -22.24 -19.21 -14.40
N ASP A 452 -23.39 -19.85 -14.68
CA ASP A 452 -24.71 -19.38 -14.22
C ASP A 452 -24.82 -19.44 -12.68
N ARG A 453 -24.18 -20.43 -12.05
CA ARG A 453 -24.13 -20.55 -10.58
C ARG A 453 -23.18 -19.52 -9.94
N LEU A 454 -22.06 -19.22 -10.58
CA LEU A 454 -21.13 -18.18 -10.16
C LEU A 454 -21.79 -16.79 -10.27
N ALA A 455 -22.43 -16.51 -11.40
CA ALA A 455 -23.17 -15.28 -11.64
C ALA A 455 -24.29 -15.07 -10.60
N LYS A 456 -25.08 -16.12 -10.31
CA LYS A 456 -26.12 -16.06 -9.26
C LYS A 456 -25.56 -15.78 -7.86
N LYS A 457 -24.40 -16.35 -7.51
CA LYS A 457 -23.73 -16.07 -6.23
C LYS A 457 -23.24 -14.62 -6.15
N LEU A 458 -22.65 -14.10 -7.22
CA LEU A 458 -22.22 -12.71 -7.31
C LEU A 458 -23.41 -11.75 -7.19
N GLN A 459 -24.53 -12.07 -7.85
CA GLN A 459 -25.78 -11.30 -7.76
C GLN A 459 -26.40 -11.32 -6.35
N GLN A 460 -26.38 -12.47 -5.66
CA GLN A 460 -26.84 -12.57 -4.28
C GLN A 460 -25.97 -11.73 -3.32
N LEU A 461 -24.65 -11.79 -3.45
CA LEU A 461 -23.71 -11.00 -2.63
C LEU A 461 -23.95 -9.49 -2.74
N VAL A 462 -24.34 -9.02 -3.91
CA VAL A 462 -24.71 -7.61 -4.13
C VAL A 462 -26.04 -7.26 -3.50
N THR A 463 -27.03 -8.14 -3.65
CA THR A 463 -28.39 -7.88 -3.12
C THR A 463 -28.38 -7.83 -1.59
N GLU A 464 -27.48 -8.59 -0.94
CA GLU A 464 -27.33 -8.65 0.52
C GLU A 464 -26.50 -7.49 1.10
N ASN A 465 -25.76 -6.74 0.27
CA ASN A 465 -24.92 -5.60 0.69
C ASN A 465 -25.31 -4.25 0.02
N PRO A 466 -26.56 -3.78 0.11
CA PRO A 466 -26.95 -2.48 -0.41
C PRO A 466 -26.37 -1.37 0.49
N GLY A 467 -25.18 -0.87 0.16
CA GLY A 467 -24.63 0.37 0.74
C GLY A 467 -24.00 0.28 2.13
N LYS A 468 -23.56 -0.91 2.59
CA LYS A 468 -22.80 -1.07 3.86
C LYS A 468 -21.57 -1.97 3.72
N SER A 469 -20.70 -1.71 2.74
CA SER A 469 -19.28 -2.09 2.84
C SER A 469 -18.46 -1.43 1.75
N ILE A 470 -17.26 -1.05 2.14
CA ILE A 470 -16.17 -0.42 1.39
C ILE A 470 -16.13 -0.86 -0.08
N SER A 471 -16.07 0.11 -1.01
CA SER A 471 -15.67 -0.12 -2.40
C SER A 471 -14.27 -0.75 -2.40
N VAL A 472 -14.18 -2.05 -2.67
CA VAL A 472 -12.88 -2.72 -2.81
C VAL A 472 -12.40 -2.46 -4.23
N PHE A 473 -11.41 -1.59 -4.37
CA PHE A 473 -10.62 -1.50 -5.58
C PHE A 473 -9.76 -2.76 -5.63
N ILE A 474 -10.27 -3.78 -6.33
CA ILE A 474 -9.60 -5.08 -6.40
C ILE A 474 -8.26 -4.91 -7.14
N ASN A 475 -8.21 -4.07 -8.19
CA ASN A 475 -6.96 -3.64 -8.80
C ASN A 475 -6.34 -2.44 -8.06
N PRO A 476 -5.16 -2.59 -7.42
CA PRO A 476 -4.46 -1.47 -6.80
C PRO A 476 -4.05 -0.40 -7.80
N ASP A 477 -3.78 -0.76 -9.05
CA ASP A 477 -3.27 0.15 -10.09
C ASP A 477 -4.38 0.80 -10.92
N ASP A 478 -5.62 0.34 -10.74
CA ASP A 478 -6.83 0.95 -11.30
C ASP A 478 -7.86 1.21 -10.20
N VAL A 479 -7.73 2.39 -9.59
CA VAL A 479 -8.70 2.93 -8.63
C VAL A 479 -9.83 3.72 -9.33
N THR A 480 -9.85 3.74 -10.66
CA THR A 480 -10.92 4.40 -11.44
C THR A 480 -12.13 3.49 -11.61
N ARG A 481 -11.93 2.17 -11.50
CA ARG A 481 -12.99 1.16 -11.60
C ARG A 481 -13.17 0.41 -10.29
N PRO A 482 -14.31 0.57 -9.58
CA PRO A 482 -14.65 -0.37 -8.52
C PRO A 482 -14.91 -1.72 -9.17
N HIS A 483 -14.18 -2.75 -8.77
CA HIS A 483 -14.36 -4.10 -9.32
C HIS A 483 -15.56 -4.83 -8.71
N PHE A 484 -16.31 -4.14 -7.84
CA PHE A 484 -17.66 -4.51 -7.45
C PHE A 484 -18.62 -3.37 -7.82
N ARG A 485 -19.42 -3.61 -8.87
CA ARG A 485 -20.64 -2.88 -9.25
C ARG A 485 -21.58 -3.88 -9.94
N ILE A 486 -22.85 -3.91 -9.54
CA ILE A 486 -23.90 -4.71 -10.21
C ILE A 486 -25.11 -3.79 -10.43
N ASP A 487 -25.76 -3.97 -11.58
CA ASP A 487 -26.78 -3.15 -12.27
C ASP A 487 -26.23 -2.00 -13.14
N ASP A 488 -25.77 -2.37 -14.34
CA ASP A 488 -25.21 -1.54 -15.40
C ASP A 488 -25.78 -0.11 -15.55
N LYS A 489 -25.15 0.79 -14.81
CA LYS A 489 -24.60 2.03 -15.38
C LYS A 489 -23.07 1.96 -15.24
N PHE A 490 -22.25 1.65 -16.24
CA PHE A 490 -22.43 1.11 -17.60
C PHE A 490 -21.29 0.11 -17.86
N PHE A 491 -21.61 -0.89 -18.68
CA PHE A 491 -20.85 -2.04 -19.23
C PHE A 491 -19.35 -1.87 -19.50
#